data_AF-A0A938T156-F1
#
_entry.id   AF-A0A938T156-F1
#
_cell.length_a   1.000
_cell.length_b   1.000
_cell.length_c   1.000
_cell.angle_alpha   90.00
_cell.angle_beta   90.00
_cell.angle_gamma   90.00
#
_symmetry.space_group_name_H-M   'P 1'
#
loop_
_entity.id
_entity.type
_entity.pdbx_description
1 polymer ?
#
loop_
_entity_poly.entity_id
_entity_poly.type
_entity_poly.pdbx_seq_one_letter_code
_entity_poly.pdbx_strand_id
1 'polypeptide(L)'
;MKKILIAFLGTGPYQDTTYQIEVKMYKDHLAFIPVYKHFSPIETVYVIGTKESRWEMLKDFPHKPIEIPYGRSESDFWKMFDILTNNLELKNTEVIFDITHCFRAIPIFTAIYIRLLRYIEPTAKFNHIFYGSYEKEQSITPVVDLASTLDLLDWIDATTSFTKYGELEELSTKIKETNDKIWKQNIIDKPIKLGEFSRSLERLSNLSRLTYVPLLSEASKEMSELLNRAEMREEIQSHVKPFSLLYENLIGYTSRFAKTSFWESHLEAAKWYLENKRPTQSLLVLRETILTSLCEKDGCDPYDLKTREMQEKELNEQRRYSKKPIVKLWGKITDARNRAGHALMKRPDKELSANKAIREVAKLVEETEMILGRLP
;
A
#
# COMPACT_ATOMS: atom_id res chain seq x y z
N MET A 1 -15.78 -19.34 -11.92
CA MET A 1 -14.87 -19.88 -10.88
C MET A 1 -15.65 -20.84 -10.00
N LYS A 2 -14.98 -21.80 -9.38
CA LYS A 2 -15.60 -22.79 -8.50
C LYS A 2 -15.88 -22.16 -7.14
N LYS A 3 -17.08 -22.31 -6.59
CA LYS A 3 -17.40 -21.77 -5.25
C LYS A 3 -17.03 -22.78 -4.18
N ILE A 4 -16.34 -22.31 -3.14
CA ILE A 4 -16.06 -23.09 -1.95
C ILE A 4 -16.58 -22.37 -0.72
N LEU A 5 -17.10 -23.15 0.23
CA LEU A 5 -17.51 -22.66 1.54
C LEU A 5 -16.52 -23.17 2.58
N ILE A 6 -15.97 -22.26 3.37
CA ILE A 6 -15.13 -22.58 4.53
C ILE A 6 -15.89 -22.10 5.76
N ALA A 7 -16.41 -23.05 6.53
CA ALA A 7 -17.20 -22.77 7.71
C ALA A 7 -16.49 -23.26 8.97
N PHE A 8 -16.73 -22.61 10.10
CA PHE A 8 -16.24 -23.06 11.39
C PHE A 8 -17.35 -23.71 12.21
N LEU A 9 -16.98 -24.72 13.00
CA LEU A 9 -17.87 -25.43 13.93
C LEU A 9 -17.26 -25.38 15.34
N GLY A 10 -18.03 -24.87 16.28
CA GLY A 10 -17.67 -24.77 17.70
C GLY A 10 -18.38 -25.78 18.60
N THR A 11 -18.53 -25.42 19.87
CA THR A 11 -19.21 -26.23 20.90
C THR A 11 -20.57 -25.68 21.33
N GLY A 12 -21.05 -24.63 20.65
CA GLY A 12 -22.21 -23.84 21.06
C GLY A 12 -23.51 -24.66 21.16
N PRO A 13 -24.48 -24.22 21.99
CA PRO A 13 -25.81 -24.80 22.01
C PRO A 13 -26.61 -24.31 20.80
N TYR A 14 -26.37 -24.94 19.65
CA TYR A 14 -27.04 -24.62 18.39
C TYR A 14 -28.56 -24.72 18.55
N GLN A 15 -29.25 -23.65 18.19
CA GLN A 15 -30.69 -23.51 18.28
C GLN A 15 -31.24 -23.11 16.92
N ASP A 16 -32.42 -23.60 16.59
CA ASP A 16 -33.12 -23.16 15.38
C ASP A 16 -33.36 -21.65 15.44
N THR A 17 -32.95 -20.97 14.38
CA THR A 17 -33.23 -19.56 14.18
C THR A 17 -33.52 -19.29 12.70
N THR A 18 -34.05 -18.10 12.41
CA THR A 18 -34.29 -17.65 11.04
C THR A 18 -33.19 -16.69 10.64
N TYR A 19 -32.24 -17.17 9.84
CA TYR A 19 -31.15 -16.37 9.30
C TYR A 19 -31.62 -15.53 8.12
N GLN A 20 -31.29 -14.24 8.15
CA GLN A 20 -31.52 -13.31 7.04
C GLN A 20 -30.20 -13.05 6.32
N ILE A 21 -30.13 -13.44 5.04
CA ILE A 21 -29.03 -13.09 4.13
C ILE A 21 -29.62 -12.22 3.02
N GLU A 22 -29.21 -10.96 2.99
CA GLU A 22 -29.84 -9.90 2.17
C GLU A 22 -31.36 -9.81 2.46
N VAL A 23 -32.20 -10.15 1.48
CA VAL A 23 -33.67 -10.15 1.60
C VAL A 23 -34.25 -11.56 1.78
N LYS A 24 -33.42 -12.61 1.78
CA LYS A 24 -33.87 -14.01 1.85
C LYS A 24 -33.75 -14.55 3.28
N MET A 25 -34.73 -15.38 3.64
CA MET A 25 -34.85 -15.98 4.97
C MET A 25 -34.61 -17.48 4.89
N TYR A 26 -33.81 -18.00 5.81
CA TYR A 26 -33.47 -19.41 5.91
C TYR A 26 -33.58 -19.86 7.36
N LYS A 27 -34.36 -20.91 7.61
CA LYS A 27 -34.44 -21.50 8.95
C LYS A 27 -33.44 -22.64 9.08
N ASP A 28 -32.59 -22.56 10.09
CA ASP A 28 -31.60 -23.59 10.41
C ASP A 28 -31.02 -23.40 11.81
N HIS A 29 -30.29 -24.39 12.32
CA HIS A 29 -29.57 -24.31 13.59
C HIS A 29 -28.08 -24.00 13.41
N LEU A 30 -27.54 -24.15 12.20
CA LEU A 30 -26.15 -23.82 11.84
C LEU A 30 -26.11 -22.77 10.73
N ALA A 31 -25.66 -21.55 11.05
CA ALA A 31 -25.51 -20.41 10.14
C ALA A 31 -24.90 -20.70 8.75
N PHE A 32 -23.91 -21.58 8.65
CA PHE A 32 -23.29 -21.89 7.36
C PHE A 32 -24.17 -22.74 6.43
N ILE A 33 -25.25 -23.37 6.91
CA ILE A 33 -26.21 -24.09 6.06
C ILE A 33 -27.07 -23.12 5.25
N PRO A 34 -27.68 -22.06 5.83
CA PRO A 34 -28.20 -20.92 5.10
C PRO A 34 -27.24 -20.32 4.07
N VAL A 35 -25.97 -20.12 4.43
CA VAL A 35 -24.94 -19.62 3.50
C VAL A 35 -24.76 -20.60 2.34
N TYR A 36 -24.63 -21.90 2.61
CA TYR A 36 -24.55 -22.95 1.59
C TYR A 36 -25.76 -22.92 0.64
N LYS A 37 -26.97 -22.85 1.19
CA LYS A 37 -28.24 -22.77 0.43
C LYS A 37 -28.30 -21.49 -0.43
N HIS A 38 -27.88 -20.35 0.12
CA HIS A 38 -27.94 -19.06 -0.57
C HIS A 38 -26.99 -19.00 -1.77
N PHE A 39 -25.78 -19.55 -1.65
CA PHE A 39 -24.73 -19.46 -2.67
C PHE A 39 -24.61 -20.69 -3.58
N SER A 40 -25.50 -21.68 -3.41
CA SER A 40 -25.53 -22.90 -4.21
C SER A 40 -25.62 -22.62 -5.73
N PRO A 41 -24.97 -23.44 -6.59
CA PRO A 41 -24.17 -24.61 -6.23
C PRO A 41 -22.79 -24.24 -5.63
N ILE A 42 -22.39 -24.97 -4.59
CA ILE A 42 -21.05 -24.92 -3.98
C ILE A 42 -20.35 -26.25 -4.27
N GLU A 43 -19.13 -26.19 -4.79
CA GLU A 43 -18.40 -27.39 -5.22
C GLU A 43 -17.76 -28.13 -4.05
N THR A 44 -17.25 -27.40 -3.06
CA THR A 44 -16.63 -28.00 -1.88
C THR A 44 -16.97 -27.19 -0.65
N VAL A 45 -17.32 -27.91 0.42
CA VAL A 45 -17.53 -27.33 1.74
C VAL A 45 -16.46 -27.88 2.68
N TYR A 46 -15.62 -27.01 3.22
CA TYR A 46 -14.70 -27.33 4.30
C TYR A 46 -15.35 -26.91 5.62
N VAL A 47 -15.41 -27.82 6.59
CA VAL A 47 -15.84 -27.47 7.95
C VAL A 47 -14.67 -27.65 8.91
N ILE A 48 -14.25 -26.54 9.52
CA ILE A 48 -13.11 -26.45 10.41
C ILE A 48 -13.61 -26.47 11.86
N GLY A 49 -13.07 -27.35 12.68
CA GLY A 49 -13.45 -27.46 14.10
C GLY A 49 -12.33 -28.06 14.93
N THR A 50 -12.50 -28.09 16.24
CA THR A 50 -11.57 -28.76 17.16
C THR A 50 -12.10 -30.15 17.50
N LYS A 51 -11.35 -30.93 18.29
CA LYS A 51 -11.83 -32.22 18.81
C LYS A 51 -13.12 -32.09 19.61
N GLU A 52 -13.32 -30.94 20.27
CA GLU A 52 -14.49 -30.65 21.08
C GLU A 52 -15.69 -30.15 20.26
N SER A 53 -15.52 -29.87 18.98
CA SER A 53 -16.62 -29.42 18.12
C SER A 53 -17.71 -30.48 18.00
N ARG A 54 -18.96 -30.03 17.82
CA ARG A 54 -20.14 -30.89 17.72
C ARG A 54 -20.28 -31.55 16.34
N TRP A 55 -19.28 -32.33 15.93
CA TRP A 55 -19.22 -32.99 14.63
C TRP A 55 -20.44 -33.86 14.31
N GLU A 56 -21.10 -34.40 15.34
CA GLU A 56 -22.33 -35.19 15.21
C GLU A 56 -23.49 -34.42 14.55
N MET A 57 -23.45 -33.09 14.54
CA MET A 57 -24.46 -32.24 13.91
C MET A 57 -24.35 -32.21 12.39
N LEU A 58 -23.27 -32.74 11.81
CA LEU A 58 -22.99 -32.67 10.37
C LEU A 58 -23.23 -33.99 9.62
N LYS A 59 -23.86 -34.98 10.25
CA LYS A 59 -24.05 -36.33 9.66
C LYS A 59 -24.66 -36.31 8.26
N ASP A 60 -25.61 -35.41 8.03
CA ASP A 60 -26.37 -35.32 6.76
C ASP A 60 -25.93 -34.12 5.89
N PHE A 61 -24.85 -33.43 6.26
CA PHE A 61 -24.37 -32.25 5.55
C PHE A 61 -23.10 -32.60 4.76
N PRO A 62 -23.03 -32.37 3.43
CA PRO A 62 -21.85 -32.69 2.64
C PRO A 62 -20.69 -31.76 3.00
N HIS A 63 -19.60 -32.31 3.54
CA HIS A 63 -18.42 -31.53 3.93
C HIS A 63 -17.13 -32.35 3.93
N LYS A 64 -15.99 -31.65 3.84
CA LYS A 64 -14.64 -32.13 4.16
C LYS A 64 -14.29 -31.60 5.56
N PRO A 65 -14.19 -32.46 6.60
CA PRO A 65 -13.83 -32.02 7.94
C PRO A 65 -12.34 -31.68 8.03
N ILE A 66 -12.00 -30.60 8.71
CA ILE A 66 -10.64 -30.21 9.05
C ILE A 66 -10.56 -30.00 10.56
N GLU A 67 -9.87 -30.88 11.26
CA GLU A 67 -9.64 -30.76 12.69
C GLU A 67 -8.42 -29.86 12.96
N ILE A 68 -8.58 -28.85 13.80
CA ILE A 68 -7.54 -27.92 14.23
C ILE A 68 -7.39 -27.89 15.76
N PRO A 69 -6.24 -27.46 16.31
CA PRO A 69 -6.09 -27.18 17.74
C PRO A 69 -7.06 -26.11 18.25
N TYR A 70 -7.25 -26.03 19.58
CA TYR A 70 -8.18 -25.08 20.20
C TYR A 70 -7.71 -23.61 20.17
N GLY A 71 -6.39 -23.36 20.08
CA GLY A 71 -5.84 -22.00 20.05
C GLY A 71 -5.57 -21.41 21.43
N ARG A 72 -4.99 -22.21 22.33
CA ARG A 72 -4.64 -21.80 23.70
C ARG A 72 -3.17 -21.41 23.86
N SER A 73 -2.35 -21.64 22.84
CA SER A 73 -0.92 -21.31 22.82
C SER A 73 -0.50 -20.79 21.45
N GLU A 74 0.64 -20.11 21.38
CA GLU A 74 1.26 -19.73 20.10
C GLU A 74 1.48 -20.96 19.19
N SER A 75 1.94 -22.07 19.77
CA SER A 75 2.18 -23.32 19.03
C SER A 75 0.90 -23.90 18.40
N ASP A 76 -0.27 -23.64 19.00
CA ASP A 76 -1.54 -24.07 18.43
C ASP A 76 -1.82 -23.31 17.13
N PHE A 77 -1.61 -21.99 17.11
CA PHE A 77 -1.86 -21.17 15.91
C PHE A 77 -0.93 -21.53 14.75
N TRP A 78 0.35 -21.84 15.02
CA TRP A 78 1.25 -22.33 13.98
C TRP A 78 0.84 -23.70 13.43
N LYS A 79 0.39 -24.62 14.30
CA LYS A 79 -0.20 -25.89 13.84
C LYS A 79 -1.48 -25.68 13.03
N MET A 80 -2.35 -24.73 13.43
CA MET A 80 -3.53 -24.36 12.63
C MET A 80 -3.10 -23.88 11.24
N PHE A 81 -2.09 -23.01 11.18
CA PHE A 81 -1.55 -22.51 9.92
C PHE A 81 -1.13 -23.65 8.99
N ASP A 82 -0.35 -24.60 9.50
CA ASP A 82 0.12 -25.76 8.72
C ASP A 82 -1.06 -26.62 8.25
N ILE A 83 -2.02 -26.92 9.14
CA ILE A 83 -3.20 -27.72 8.81
C ILE A 83 -4.04 -27.04 7.73
N LEU A 84 -4.37 -25.77 7.89
CA LEU A 84 -5.21 -25.05 6.93
C LEU A 84 -4.52 -24.92 5.57
N THR A 85 -3.22 -24.62 5.55
CA THR A 85 -2.46 -24.47 4.30
C THR A 85 -2.38 -25.78 3.52
N ASN A 86 -2.24 -26.91 4.22
CA ASN A 86 -2.12 -28.22 3.58
C ASN A 86 -3.44 -28.84 3.13
N ASN A 87 -4.58 -28.41 3.69
CA ASN A 87 -5.88 -29.03 3.43
C ASN A 87 -6.84 -28.17 2.59
N LEU A 88 -6.62 -26.86 2.48
CA LEU A 88 -7.49 -25.97 1.71
C LEU A 88 -7.03 -25.86 0.25
N GLU A 89 -7.86 -26.35 -0.67
CA GLU A 89 -7.64 -26.18 -2.11
C GLU A 89 -8.30 -24.89 -2.63
N LEU A 90 -7.50 -23.83 -2.84
CA LEU A 90 -8.03 -22.47 -3.11
C LEU A 90 -7.85 -21.97 -4.54
N LYS A 91 -7.06 -22.65 -5.38
CA LYS A 91 -6.71 -22.15 -6.72
C LYS A 91 -7.93 -21.99 -7.63
N ASN A 92 -8.07 -20.80 -8.24
CA ASN A 92 -9.19 -20.44 -9.13
C ASN A 92 -10.59 -20.60 -8.48
N THR A 93 -10.69 -20.40 -7.16
CA THR A 93 -11.95 -20.53 -6.40
C THR A 93 -12.51 -19.19 -5.92
N GLU A 94 -13.83 -19.10 -5.86
CA GLU A 94 -14.55 -18.07 -5.12
C GLU A 94 -14.79 -18.61 -3.71
N VAL A 95 -14.19 -17.97 -2.72
CA VAL A 95 -14.13 -18.42 -1.33
C VAL A 95 -15.13 -17.63 -0.51
N ILE A 96 -16.01 -18.37 0.16
CA ILE A 96 -16.99 -17.84 1.13
C ILE A 96 -16.58 -18.36 2.51
N PHE A 97 -16.36 -17.46 3.45
CA PHE A 97 -16.14 -17.82 4.84
C PHE A 97 -17.43 -17.68 5.65
N ASP A 98 -17.68 -18.59 6.58
CA ASP A 98 -18.62 -18.39 7.69
C ASP A 98 -17.87 -18.56 9.01
N ILE A 99 -17.75 -17.46 9.76
CA ILE A 99 -17.04 -17.41 11.04
C ILE A 99 -17.99 -17.42 12.24
N THR A 100 -19.28 -17.70 12.02
CA THR A 100 -20.34 -17.56 13.03
C THR A 100 -20.08 -18.42 14.26
N HIS A 101 -19.68 -19.68 14.04
CA HIS A 101 -19.47 -20.65 15.12
C HIS A 101 -18.00 -20.86 15.47
N CYS A 102 -17.13 -19.91 15.12
CA CYS A 102 -15.72 -19.91 15.48
C CYS A 102 -15.48 -19.89 17.01
N PHE A 103 -14.39 -20.49 17.46
CA PHE A 103 -13.86 -20.29 18.81
C PHE A 103 -13.24 -18.90 18.96
N ARG A 104 -13.31 -18.28 20.15
CA ARG A 104 -13.05 -16.85 20.40
C ARG A 104 -11.82 -16.22 19.72
N ALA A 105 -10.67 -16.88 19.72
CA ALA A 105 -9.43 -16.33 19.15
C ALA A 105 -9.29 -16.58 17.63
N ILE A 106 -10.03 -17.55 17.10
CA ILE A 106 -9.91 -18.01 15.71
C ILE A 106 -10.36 -16.93 14.70
N PRO A 107 -11.43 -16.12 14.91
CA PRO A 107 -11.80 -15.07 13.95
C PRO A 107 -10.68 -14.09 13.66
N ILE A 108 -9.92 -13.69 14.68
CA ILE A 108 -8.76 -12.79 14.52
C ILE A 108 -7.68 -13.47 13.68
N PHE A 109 -7.34 -14.72 14.02
CA PHE A 109 -6.39 -15.51 13.24
C PHE A 109 -6.86 -15.68 11.78
N THR A 110 -8.13 -16.02 11.56
CA THR A 110 -8.73 -16.20 10.24
C THR A 110 -8.67 -14.92 9.40
N ALA A 111 -8.94 -13.75 9.98
CA ALA A 111 -8.82 -12.47 9.25
C ALA A 111 -7.38 -12.23 8.76
N ILE A 112 -6.39 -12.49 9.62
CA ILE A 112 -4.95 -12.36 9.27
C ILE A 112 -4.55 -13.43 8.24
N TYR A 113 -5.07 -14.65 8.38
CA TYR A 113 -4.80 -15.75 7.46
C TYR A 113 -5.39 -15.49 6.07
N ILE A 114 -6.64 -15.02 5.98
CA ILE A 114 -7.26 -14.61 4.71
C ILE A 114 -6.41 -13.52 4.04
N ARG A 115 -5.92 -12.55 4.82
CA ARG A 115 -5.03 -11.51 4.31
C ARG A 115 -3.75 -12.07 3.70
N LEU A 116 -3.11 -13.04 4.36
CA LEU A 116 -1.96 -13.72 3.78
C LEU A 116 -2.34 -14.47 2.49
N LEU A 117 -3.44 -15.23 2.51
CA LEU A 117 -3.91 -15.99 1.35
C LEU A 117 -4.20 -15.12 0.13
N ARG A 118 -4.73 -13.91 0.32
CA ARG A 118 -4.91 -12.95 -0.78
C ARG A 118 -3.59 -12.60 -1.49
N TYR A 119 -2.46 -12.66 -0.77
CA TYR A 119 -1.13 -12.40 -1.34
C TYR A 119 -0.54 -13.65 -2.01
N ILE A 120 -0.60 -14.80 -1.34
CA ILE A 120 0.08 -16.03 -1.83
C ILE A 120 -0.76 -16.86 -2.81
N GLU A 121 -2.09 -16.69 -2.83
CA GLU A 121 -3.03 -17.36 -3.73
C GLU A 121 -3.91 -16.34 -4.48
N PRO A 122 -3.34 -15.50 -5.37
CA PRO A 122 -4.06 -14.37 -6.00
C PRO A 122 -5.22 -14.79 -6.95
N THR A 123 -5.26 -16.07 -7.33
CA THR A 123 -6.35 -16.65 -8.12
C THR A 123 -7.60 -16.97 -7.31
N ALA A 124 -7.48 -17.05 -5.97
CA ALA A 124 -8.61 -17.18 -5.06
C ALA A 124 -9.27 -15.82 -4.83
N LYS A 125 -10.60 -15.77 -4.82
CA LYS A 125 -11.37 -14.54 -4.58
C LYS A 125 -12.19 -14.67 -3.31
N PHE A 126 -11.80 -13.93 -2.29
CA PHE A 126 -12.41 -13.92 -0.96
C PHE A 126 -13.51 -12.85 -0.92
N ASN A 127 -14.67 -13.16 -1.50
CA ASN A 127 -15.73 -12.17 -1.72
C ASN A 127 -16.65 -12.00 -0.50
N HIS A 128 -16.73 -12.99 0.38
CA HIS A 128 -17.69 -13.03 1.47
C HIS A 128 -17.07 -13.57 2.76
N ILE A 129 -17.34 -12.91 3.89
CA ILE A 129 -17.05 -13.39 5.24
C ILE A 129 -18.30 -13.19 6.10
N PHE A 130 -19.07 -14.24 6.29
CA PHE A 130 -20.33 -14.18 7.02
C PHE A 130 -20.17 -14.36 8.51
N TYR A 131 -20.93 -13.56 9.26
CA TYR A 131 -21.11 -13.65 10.69
C TYR A 131 -22.61 -13.54 11.01
N GLY A 132 -23.19 -14.60 11.57
CA GLY A 132 -24.56 -14.59 12.10
C GLY A 132 -24.61 -13.96 13.49
N SER A 133 -25.26 -12.79 13.60
CA SER A 133 -25.42 -12.07 14.86
C SER A 133 -26.64 -12.60 15.62
N TYR A 134 -26.55 -13.81 16.17
CA TYR A 134 -27.64 -14.44 16.90
C TYR A 134 -27.87 -13.77 18.26
N GLU A 135 -29.11 -13.36 18.52
CA GLU A 135 -29.60 -12.90 19.81
C GLU A 135 -30.86 -13.68 20.18
N LYS A 136 -30.94 -14.17 21.42
CA LYS A 136 -32.00 -15.08 21.86
C LYS A 136 -33.38 -14.44 21.82
N GLU A 137 -33.45 -13.14 22.03
CA GLU A 137 -34.67 -12.35 22.08
C GLU A 137 -35.16 -11.90 20.68
N GLN A 138 -34.39 -12.15 19.62
CA GLN A 138 -34.74 -11.78 18.26
C GLN A 138 -35.30 -12.97 17.48
N SER A 139 -36.38 -12.74 16.72
CA SER A 139 -37.00 -13.75 15.86
C SER A 139 -36.21 -14.01 14.57
N ILE A 140 -35.35 -13.06 14.21
CA ILE A 140 -34.52 -13.07 13.01
C ILE A 140 -33.07 -12.89 13.45
N THR A 141 -32.18 -13.68 12.87
CA THR A 141 -30.73 -13.55 13.04
C THR A 141 -30.13 -12.92 11.78
N PRO A 142 -29.69 -11.65 11.84
CA PRO A 142 -29.01 -11.02 10.72
C PRO A 142 -27.70 -11.74 10.42
N VAL A 143 -27.44 -12.03 9.14
CA VAL A 143 -26.14 -12.49 8.67
C VAL A 143 -25.42 -11.31 8.03
N VAL A 144 -24.33 -10.89 8.68
CA VAL A 144 -23.52 -9.74 8.24
C VAL A 144 -22.39 -10.25 7.37
N ASP A 145 -22.22 -9.64 6.20
CA ASP A 145 -21.03 -9.85 5.36
C ASP A 145 -19.93 -8.85 5.74
N LEU A 146 -18.85 -9.37 6.28
CA LEU A 146 -17.69 -8.62 6.75
C LEU A 146 -16.59 -8.49 5.68
N ALA A 147 -16.77 -9.01 4.47
CA ALA A 147 -15.74 -8.94 3.43
C ALA A 147 -15.26 -7.51 3.15
N SER A 148 -16.16 -6.53 3.18
CA SER A 148 -15.82 -5.10 3.02
C SER A 148 -14.85 -4.57 4.08
N THR A 149 -14.77 -5.20 5.26
CA THR A 149 -13.82 -4.81 6.30
C THR A 149 -12.38 -5.19 5.96
N LEU A 150 -12.17 -6.20 5.09
CA LEU A 150 -10.84 -6.55 4.59
C LEU A 150 -10.23 -5.46 3.72
N ASP A 151 -11.05 -4.57 3.13
CA ASP A 151 -10.56 -3.43 2.36
C ASP A 151 -9.64 -2.54 3.22
N LEU A 152 -9.85 -2.50 4.54
CA LEU A 152 -8.96 -1.78 5.46
C LEU A 152 -7.53 -2.31 5.44
N LEU A 153 -7.33 -3.62 5.22
CA LEU A 153 -5.99 -4.20 5.14
C LEU A 153 -5.26 -3.75 3.88
N ASP A 154 -5.98 -3.57 2.77
CA ASP A 154 -5.41 -3.04 1.54
C ASP A 154 -5.07 -1.55 1.69
N TRP A 155 -5.88 -0.80 2.44
CA TRP A 155 -5.55 0.58 2.80
C TRP A 155 -4.28 0.67 3.66
N ILE A 156 -4.05 -0.28 4.57
CA ILE A 156 -2.81 -0.35 5.36
C ILE A 156 -1.59 -0.52 4.45
N ASP A 157 -1.67 -1.36 3.42
CA ASP A 157 -0.58 -1.53 2.46
C ASP A 157 -0.30 -0.23 1.71
N ALA A 158 -1.33 0.35 1.08
CA ALA A 158 -1.20 1.57 0.29
C ALA A 158 -0.63 2.73 1.12
N THR A 159 -1.08 2.84 2.37
CA THR A 159 -0.57 3.79 3.36
C THR A 159 0.89 3.53 3.70
N THR A 160 1.26 2.26 3.90
CA THR A 160 2.63 1.87 4.23
C THR A 160 3.57 2.15 3.05
N SER A 161 3.13 1.86 1.83
CA SER A 161 3.85 2.12 0.57
C SER A 161 4.18 3.61 0.45
N PHE A 162 3.19 4.48 0.67
CA PHE A 162 3.37 5.93 0.67
C PHE A 162 4.25 6.43 1.83
N THR A 163 3.90 6.12 3.07
CA THR A 163 4.54 6.73 4.24
C THR A 163 5.98 6.27 4.47
N LYS A 164 6.34 5.04 4.06
CA LYS A 164 7.69 4.49 4.26
C LYS A 164 8.59 4.57 3.02
N TYR A 165 8.02 4.64 1.83
CA TYR A 165 8.76 4.55 0.56
C TYR A 165 8.39 5.64 -0.45
N GLY A 166 7.44 6.51 -0.12
CA GLY A 166 7.02 7.61 -0.98
C GLY A 166 6.31 7.16 -2.26
N GLU A 167 5.87 5.90 -2.32
CA GLU A 167 5.18 5.35 -3.50
C GLU A 167 3.68 5.69 -3.44
N LEU A 168 3.14 6.19 -4.55
CA LEU A 168 1.74 6.67 -4.63
C LEU A 168 0.84 5.74 -5.47
N GLU A 169 1.41 4.72 -6.10
CA GLU A 169 0.70 3.84 -7.04
C GLU A 169 -0.42 3.03 -6.40
N GLU A 170 -0.16 2.44 -5.23
CA GLU A 170 -1.18 1.68 -4.50
C GLU A 170 -2.33 2.60 -4.05
N LEU A 171 -2.02 3.81 -3.57
CA LEU A 171 -3.03 4.81 -3.23
C LEU A 171 -3.86 5.21 -4.45
N SER A 172 -3.20 5.51 -5.57
CA SER A 172 -3.87 5.84 -6.83
C SER A 172 -4.84 4.75 -7.25
N THR A 173 -4.40 3.48 -7.19
CA THR A 173 -5.22 2.32 -7.56
C THR A 173 -6.41 2.16 -6.61
N LYS A 174 -6.21 2.25 -5.29
CA LYS A 174 -7.32 2.14 -4.32
C LYS A 174 -8.35 3.24 -4.51
N ILE A 175 -7.93 4.48 -4.77
CA ILE A 175 -8.85 5.60 -5.01
C ILE A 175 -9.62 5.40 -6.32
N LYS A 176 -8.94 4.95 -7.38
CA LYS A 176 -9.58 4.63 -8.66
C LYS A 176 -10.61 3.52 -8.51
N GLU A 177 -10.27 2.41 -7.85
CA GLU A 177 -11.18 1.29 -7.59
C GLU A 177 -12.41 1.74 -6.78
N THR A 178 -12.19 2.58 -5.77
CA THR A 178 -13.27 3.14 -4.93
C THR A 178 -14.19 4.01 -5.76
N ASN A 179 -13.63 4.92 -6.56
CA ASN A 179 -14.37 5.75 -7.50
C ASN A 179 -15.20 4.88 -8.47
N ASP A 180 -14.57 3.91 -9.13
CA ASP A 180 -15.24 3.06 -10.13
C ASP A 180 -16.36 2.21 -9.50
N LYS A 181 -16.16 1.72 -8.26
CA LYS A 181 -17.18 0.99 -7.50
C LYS A 181 -18.38 1.89 -7.21
N ILE A 182 -18.15 3.13 -6.79
CA ILE A 182 -19.22 4.12 -6.52
C ILE A 182 -19.96 4.47 -7.81
N TRP A 183 -19.25 4.71 -8.91
CA TRP A 183 -19.87 5.07 -10.19
C TRP A 183 -20.76 3.97 -10.77
N LYS A 184 -20.47 2.71 -10.45
CA LYS A 184 -21.33 1.55 -10.79
C LYS A 184 -22.58 1.43 -9.91
N GLN A 185 -22.62 2.11 -8.76
CA GLN A 185 -23.78 2.11 -7.87
C GLN A 185 -24.80 3.16 -8.29
N ASN A 186 -26.07 2.89 -7.96
CA ASN A 186 -27.18 3.83 -8.21
C ASN A 186 -27.34 4.81 -7.03
N ILE A 187 -26.26 5.52 -6.69
CA ILE A 187 -26.27 6.56 -5.66
C ILE A 187 -26.32 7.95 -6.31
N ILE A 188 -26.98 8.89 -5.63
CA ILE A 188 -27.15 10.28 -6.10
C ILE A 188 -25.85 11.08 -5.89
N ASP A 189 -25.19 10.88 -4.75
CA ASP A 189 -23.98 11.60 -4.35
C ASP A 189 -22.73 10.89 -4.88
N LYS A 190 -22.36 11.20 -6.13
CA LYS A 190 -21.19 10.62 -6.81
C LYS A 190 -20.01 11.57 -6.76
N PRO A 191 -18.79 11.07 -6.50
CA PRO A 191 -17.59 11.89 -6.51
C PRO A 191 -17.29 12.41 -7.91
N ILE A 192 -17.02 13.70 -8.01
CA ILE A 192 -16.67 14.39 -9.25
C ILE A 192 -15.14 14.45 -9.39
N LYS A 193 -14.42 14.55 -8.26
CA LYS A 193 -12.97 14.82 -8.23
C LYS A 193 -12.10 13.61 -7.89
N LEU A 194 -12.62 12.56 -7.26
CA LEU A 194 -11.82 11.35 -6.97
C LEU A 194 -11.13 10.73 -8.20
N GLY A 195 -11.79 10.76 -9.38
CA GLY A 195 -11.17 10.31 -10.63
C GLY A 195 -9.98 11.17 -11.06
N GLU A 196 -10.07 12.50 -10.92
CA GLU A 196 -8.97 13.43 -11.16
C GLU A 196 -7.82 13.21 -10.16
N PHE A 197 -8.19 13.04 -8.88
CA PHE A 197 -7.25 12.80 -7.80
C PHE A 197 -6.41 11.52 -8.00
N SER A 198 -7.05 10.40 -8.38
CA SER A 198 -6.32 9.15 -8.65
C SER A 198 -5.30 9.29 -9.79
N ARG A 199 -5.65 9.99 -10.87
CA ARG A 199 -4.73 10.27 -11.99
C ARG A 199 -3.57 11.19 -11.58
N SER A 200 -3.83 12.20 -10.75
CA SER A 200 -2.77 13.07 -10.23
C SER A 200 -1.78 12.31 -9.35
N LEU A 201 -2.27 11.36 -8.53
CA LEU A 201 -1.40 10.45 -7.75
C LEU A 201 -0.55 9.55 -8.66
N GLU A 202 -1.17 8.98 -9.70
CA GLU A 202 -0.46 8.15 -10.69
C GLU A 202 0.66 8.94 -11.40
N ARG A 203 0.35 10.17 -11.84
CA ARG A 203 1.33 11.08 -12.46
C ARG A 203 2.51 11.34 -11.51
N LEU A 204 2.26 11.72 -10.26
CA LEU A 204 3.31 11.94 -9.27
C LEU A 204 4.15 10.67 -9.02
N SER A 205 3.50 9.51 -8.95
CA SER A 205 4.18 8.21 -8.81
C SER A 205 5.15 7.97 -9.97
N ASN A 206 4.71 8.18 -11.21
CA ASN A 206 5.54 7.98 -12.40
C ASN A 206 6.69 8.98 -12.49
N LEU A 207 6.44 10.26 -12.19
CA LEU A 207 7.47 11.31 -12.20
C LEU A 207 8.56 11.03 -11.17
N SER A 208 8.18 10.58 -9.96
CA SER A 208 9.14 10.21 -8.92
C SER A 208 9.94 8.95 -9.28
N ARG A 209 9.31 7.95 -9.92
CA ARG A 209 10.04 6.75 -10.37
C ARG A 209 11.07 7.05 -11.45
N LEU A 210 10.75 7.92 -12.41
CA LEU A 210 11.65 8.30 -13.50
C LEU A 210 12.67 9.38 -13.11
N THR A 211 12.59 9.92 -11.89
CA THR A 211 13.43 11.05 -11.47
C THR A 211 13.25 12.28 -12.38
N TYR A 212 12.03 12.51 -12.87
CA TYR A 212 11.70 13.68 -13.70
C TYR A 212 11.43 14.89 -12.79
N VAL A 213 12.49 15.43 -12.20
CA VAL A 213 12.41 16.51 -11.20
C VAL A 213 11.77 17.80 -11.71
N PRO A 214 12.03 18.29 -12.94
CA PRO A 214 11.38 19.51 -13.42
C PRO A 214 9.85 19.46 -13.41
N LEU A 215 9.26 18.36 -13.87
CA LEU A 215 7.81 18.16 -13.86
C LEU A 215 7.26 17.77 -12.48
N LEU A 216 8.10 17.24 -11.59
CA LEU A 216 7.69 16.87 -10.22
C LEU A 216 7.20 18.09 -9.43
N SER A 217 7.89 19.24 -9.56
CA SER A 217 7.49 20.49 -8.89
C SER A 217 6.12 20.97 -9.39
N GLU A 218 5.94 21.03 -10.71
CA GLU A 218 4.68 21.43 -11.35
C GLU A 218 3.52 20.53 -10.94
N ALA A 219 3.68 19.21 -11.10
CA ALA A 219 2.65 18.25 -10.74
C ALA A 219 2.31 18.29 -9.23
N SER A 220 3.29 18.59 -8.38
CA SER A 220 3.07 18.72 -6.94
C SER A 220 2.31 20.01 -6.59
N LYS A 221 2.56 21.10 -7.30
CA LYS A 221 1.78 22.33 -7.16
C LYS A 221 0.32 22.10 -7.58
N GLU A 222 0.08 21.50 -8.75
CA GLU A 222 -1.26 21.16 -9.22
C GLU A 222 -2.00 20.25 -8.22
N MET A 223 -1.32 19.23 -7.68
CA MET A 223 -1.91 18.37 -6.66
C MET A 223 -2.23 19.14 -5.37
N SER A 224 -1.35 20.05 -4.94
CA SER A 224 -1.60 20.88 -3.76
C SER A 224 -2.82 21.78 -3.95
N GLU A 225 -2.97 22.36 -5.14
CA GLU A 225 -4.15 23.16 -5.50
C GLU A 225 -5.44 22.32 -5.51
N LEU A 226 -5.37 21.08 -5.99
CA LEU A 226 -6.49 20.13 -5.93
C LEU A 226 -6.87 19.79 -4.48
N LEU A 227 -5.88 19.48 -3.63
CA LEU A 227 -6.07 19.16 -2.21
C LEU A 227 -6.54 20.37 -1.36
N ASN A 228 -6.34 21.60 -1.81
CA ASN A 228 -6.83 22.76 -1.06
C ASN A 228 -8.30 23.11 -1.35
N ARG A 229 -8.97 22.39 -2.27
CA ARG A 229 -10.40 22.59 -2.57
C ARG A 229 -11.27 21.95 -1.50
N ALA A 230 -12.27 22.68 -1.01
CA ALA A 230 -13.16 22.20 0.04
C ALA A 230 -13.92 20.93 -0.39
N GLU A 231 -14.35 20.91 -1.65
CA GLU A 231 -15.06 19.80 -2.27
C GLU A 231 -14.22 18.52 -2.30
N MET A 232 -12.90 18.65 -2.51
CA MET A 232 -11.96 17.52 -2.51
C MET A 232 -11.87 16.90 -1.11
N ARG A 233 -11.82 17.74 -0.08
CA ARG A 233 -11.75 17.30 1.32
C ARG A 233 -13.04 16.57 1.72
N GLU A 234 -14.19 17.09 1.32
CA GLU A 234 -15.50 16.46 1.56
C GLU A 234 -15.61 15.11 0.84
N GLU A 235 -15.26 15.02 -0.45
CA GLU A 235 -15.29 13.76 -1.20
C GLU A 235 -14.42 12.67 -0.56
N ILE A 236 -13.20 13.02 -0.10
CA ILE A 236 -12.32 12.08 0.58
C ILE A 236 -12.91 11.60 1.91
N GLN A 237 -13.49 12.50 2.70
CA GLN A 237 -14.09 12.14 3.98
C GLN A 237 -15.30 11.23 3.82
N SER A 238 -16.15 11.51 2.82
CA SER A 238 -17.39 10.77 2.56
C SER A 238 -17.15 9.41 1.90
N HIS A 239 -16.21 9.32 0.97
CA HIS A 239 -16.06 8.15 0.11
C HIS A 239 -14.77 7.35 0.36
N VAL A 240 -13.74 7.97 0.96
CA VAL A 240 -12.40 7.39 1.12
C VAL A 240 -11.91 7.54 2.57
N LYS A 241 -12.79 7.19 3.52
CA LYS A 241 -12.58 7.40 4.96
C LYS A 241 -11.21 6.94 5.48
N PRO A 242 -10.65 5.77 5.11
CA PRO A 242 -9.32 5.37 5.57
C PRO A 242 -8.20 6.35 5.13
N PHE A 243 -8.29 6.87 3.91
CA PHE A 243 -7.32 7.85 3.38
C PHE A 243 -7.43 9.21 4.07
N SER A 244 -8.59 9.59 4.61
CA SER A 244 -8.77 10.88 5.30
C SER A 244 -7.77 11.11 6.44
N LEU A 245 -7.24 10.05 7.04
CA LEU A 245 -6.20 10.10 8.07
C LEU A 245 -4.81 10.49 7.57
N LEU A 246 -4.57 10.43 6.25
CA LEU A 246 -3.30 10.73 5.59
C LEU A 246 -3.32 12.03 4.79
N TYR A 247 -4.45 12.74 4.83
CA TYR A 247 -4.65 13.93 4.02
C TYR A 247 -3.54 14.96 4.21
N GLU A 248 -3.23 15.28 5.47
CA GLU A 248 -2.17 16.22 5.84
C GLU A 248 -0.78 15.71 5.43
N ASN A 249 -0.53 14.39 5.49
CA ASN A 249 0.73 13.82 5.04
C ASN A 249 0.93 14.01 3.54
N LEU A 250 -0.15 13.88 2.74
CA LEU A 250 -0.07 14.10 1.30
C LEU A 250 0.13 15.60 0.96
N ILE A 251 -0.54 16.51 1.67
CA ILE A 251 -0.29 17.96 1.54
C ILE A 251 1.17 18.28 1.89
N GLY A 252 1.68 17.71 2.98
CA GLY A 252 3.08 17.84 3.37
C GLY A 252 4.03 17.32 2.28
N TYR A 253 3.72 16.18 1.67
CA TYR A 253 4.50 15.62 0.56
C TYR A 253 4.54 16.56 -0.66
N THR A 254 3.40 17.05 -1.12
CA THR A 254 3.32 17.85 -2.35
C THR A 254 3.89 19.26 -2.17
N SER A 255 3.69 19.88 -1.01
CA SER A 255 4.20 21.22 -0.73
C SER A 255 5.74 21.29 -0.68
N ARG A 256 6.44 20.18 -0.43
CA ARG A 256 7.91 20.16 -0.36
C ARG A 256 8.58 20.54 -1.67
N PHE A 257 8.00 20.17 -2.81
CA PHE A 257 8.63 20.40 -4.11
C PHE A 257 8.31 21.77 -4.70
N ALA A 258 7.29 22.46 -4.21
CA ALA A 258 6.89 23.79 -4.66
C ALA A 258 7.75 24.88 -3.99
N LYS A 259 8.99 25.07 -4.47
CA LYS A 259 9.92 26.10 -3.99
C LYS A 259 9.99 27.29 -4.95
N THR A 260 10.56 28.40 -4.47
CA THR A 260 10.69 29.63 -5.24
C THR A 260 11.72 29.49 -6.35
N SER A 261 12.89 28.92 -6.07
CA SER A 261 13.92 28.62 -7.07
C SER A 261 13.89 27.16 -7.51
N PHE A 262 14.31 26.89 -8.75
CA PHE A 262 14.37 25.53 -9.29
C PHE A 262 15.37 24.67 -8.52
N TRP A 263 16.54 25.21 -8.14
CA TRP A 263 17.55 24.44 -7.42
C TRP A 263 17.06 24.00 -6.04
N GLU A 264 16.27 24.81 -5.32
CA GLU A 264 15.66 24.42 -4.04
C GLU A 264 14.67 23.27 -4.21
N SER A 265 13.82 23.31 -5.26
CA SER A 265 12.94 22.19 -5.60
C SER A 265 13.72 20.90 -5.89
N HIS A 266 14.85 21.01 -6.60
CA HIS A 266 15.73 19.86 -6.87
C HIS A 266 16.39 19.34 -5.59
N LEU A 267 16.86 20.23 -4.71
CA LEU A 267 17.44 19.83 -3.42
C LEU A 267 16.41 19.09 -2.55
N GLU A 268 15.17 19.57 -2.48
CA GLU A 268 14.09 18.88 -1.76
C GLU A 268 13.75 17.52 -2.40
N ALA A 269 13.76 17.42 -3.73
CA ALA A 269 13.64 16.12 -4.41
C ALA A 269 14.78 15.17 -4.02
N ALA A 270 16.04 15.65 -3.98
CA ALA A 270 17.17 14.84 -3.57
C ALA A 270 17.06 14.33 -2.13
N LYS A 271 16.65 15.20 -1.19
CA LYS A 271 16.37 14.84 0.21
C LYS A 271 15.27 13.79 0.30
N TRP A 272 14.17 14.03 -0.39
CA TRP A 272 13.03 13.11 -0.43
C TRP A 272 13.41 11.72 -0.96
N TYR A 273 14.19 11.63 -2.04
CA TYR A 273 14.68 10.32 -2.52
C TYR A 273 15.49 9.58 -1.46
N LEU A 274 16.37 10.28 -0.73
CA LEU A 274 17.17 9.67 0.31
C LEU A 274 16.32 9.17 1.48
N GLU A 275 15.40 9.99 1.97
CA GLU A 275 14.45 9.64 3.04
C GLU A 275 13.60 8.41 2.67
N ASN A 276 13.24 8.30 1.39
CA ASN A 276 12.44 7.20 0.84
C ASN A 276 13.30 6.05 0.30
N LYS A 277 14.51 5.88 0.84
CA LYS A 277 15.40 4.73 0.62
C LYS A 277 15.89 4.58 -0.83
N ARG A 278 16.00 5.68 -1.58
CA ARG A 278 16.50 5.74 -2.97
C ARG A 278 17.78 6.58 -3.08
N PRO A 279 18.89 6.16 -2.45
CA PRO A 279 20.13 6.93 -2.41
C PRO A 279 20.74 7.20 -3.80
N THR A 280 20.56 6.28 -4.75
CA THR A 280 21.05 6.48 -6.13
C THR A 280 20.30 7.58 -6.86
N GLN A 281 18.97 7.64 -6.72
CA GLN A 281 18.18 8.73 -7.31
C GLN A 281 18.52 10.06 -6.63
N SER A 282 18.75 10.07 -5.32
CA SER A 282 19.25 11.25 -4.60
C SER A 282 20.57 11.77 -5.21
N LEU A 283 21.55 10.89 -5.48
CA LEU A 283 22.80 11.28 -6.14
C LEU A 283 22.61 11.84 -7.56
N LEU A 284 21.68 11.27 -8.34
CA LEU A 284 21.34 11.79 -9.67
C LEU A 284 20.84 13.23 -9.57
N VAL A 285 19.91 13.48 -8.64
CA VAL A 285 19.32 14.81 -8.45
C VAL A 285 20.33 15.80 -7.89
N LEU A 286 21.14 15.43 -6.89
CA LEU A 286 22.16 16.32 -6.30
C LEU A 286 23.14 16.88 -7.35
N ARG A 287 23.51 16.08 -8.34
CA ARG A 287 24.35 16.53 -9.44
C ARG A 287 23.65 17.64 -10.24
N GLU A 288 22.39 17.43 -10.60
CA GLU A 288 21.60 18.42 -11.33
C GLU A 288 21.31 19.66 -10.48
N THR A 289 21.14 19.52 -9.17
CA THR A 289 20.94 20.65 -8.23
C THR A 289 22.09 21.65 -8.30
N ILE A 290 23.35 21.21 -8.34
CA ILE A 290 24.51 22.11 -8.43
C ILE A 290 24.51 22.87 -9.75
N LEU A 291 24.29 22.19 -10.87
CA LEU A 291 24.25 22.82 -12.19
C LEU A 291 23.11 23.82 -12.29
N THR A 292 21.92 23.44 -11.82
CA THR A 292 20.74 24.32 -11.82
C THR A 292 20.96 25.56 -10.94
N SER A 293 21.55 25.40 -9.75
CA SER A 293 21.87 26.53 -8.86
C SER A 293 22.85 27.53 -9.49
N LEU A 294 23.90 27.02 -10.14
CA LEU A 294 24.86 27.87 -10.86
C LEU A 294 24.22 28.55 -12.06
N CYS A 295 23.38 27.84 -12.81
CA CYS A 295 22.70 28.42 -13.96
C CYS A 295 21.72 29.53 -13.57
N GLU A 296 20.89 29.31 -12.54
CA GLU A 296 19.98 30.34 -12.03
C GLU A 296 20.75 31.58 -11.53
N LYS A 297 21.90 31.37 -10.88
CA LYS A 297 22.77 32.45 -10.44
C LYS A 297 23.36 33.26 -11.60
N ASP A 298 23.76 32.59 -12.67
CA ASP A 298 24.33 33.22 -13.86
C ASP A 298 23.24 33.82 -14.78
N GLY A 299 21.95 33.68 -14.41
CA GLY A 299 20.80 34.18 -15.17
C GLY A 299 20.51 33.40 -16.44
N CYS A 300 20.98 32.15 -16.55
CA CYS A 300 20.68 31.31 -17.71
C CYS A 300 19.38 30.51 -17.53
N ASP A 301 18.84 30.07 -18.67
CA ASP A 301 17.73 29.12 -18.69
C ASP A 301 18.22 27.74 -18.20
N PRO A 302 17.66 27.19 -17.11
CA PRO A 302 18.06 25.88 -16.59
C PRO A 302 17.78 24.72 -17.54
N TYR A 303 17.04 24.92 -18.64
CA TYR A 303 16.80 23.94 -19.70
C TYR A 303 17.77 24.06 -20.89
N ASP A 304 18.63 25.09 -20.96
CA ASP A 304 19.61 25.22 -22.04
C ASP A 304 20.76 24.21 -21.89
N LEU A 305 20.66 23.13 -22.67
CA LEU A 305 21.64 22.05 -22.70
C LEU A 305 23.06 22.53 -23.01
N LYS A 306 23.25 23.51 -23.90
CA LYS A 306 24.59 23.96 -24.29
C LYS A 306 25.29 24.68 -23.14
N THR A 307 24.55 25.57 -22.47
CA THR A 307 25.07 26.31 -21.31
C THR A 307 25.38 25.35 -20.16
N ARG A 308 24.51 24.37 -19.90
CA ARG A 308 24.74 23.33 -18.89
C ARG A 308 25.97 22.48 -19.17
N GLU A 309 26.15 22.03 -20.41
CA GLU A 309 27.33 21.23 -20.81
C GLU A 309 28.63 22.01 -20.64
N MET A 310 28.62 23.31 -20.93
CA MET A 310 29.77 24.19 -20.73
C MET A 310 30.09 24.37 -19.23
N GLN A 311 29.09 24.63 -18.40
CA GLN A 311 29.26 24.71 -16.94
C GLN A 311 29.77 23.38 -16.35
N GLU A 312 29.23 22.25 -16.81
CA GLU A 312 29.71 20.92 -16.41
C GLU A 312 31.19 20.73 -16.77
N LYS A 313 31.59 21.07 -18.00
CA LYS A 313 33.00 20.97 -18.43
C LYS A 313 33.91 21.83 -17.56
N GLU A 314 33.53 23.08 -17.31
CA GLU A 314 34.28 23.99 -16.46
C GLU A 314 34.45 23.44 -15.04
N LEU A 315 33.37 22.93 -14.42
CA LEU A 315 33.46 22.28 -13.09
C LEU A 315 34.37 21.05 -13.09
N ASN A 316 34.34 20.25 -14.16
CA ASN A 316 35.19 19.08 -14.34
C ASN A 316 36.66 19.42 -14.60
N GLU A 317 36.95 20.59 -15.16
CA GLU A 317 38.31 21.10 -15.29
C GLU A 317 38.78 21.68 -13.95
N GLN A 318 37.97 22.52 -13.32
CA GLN A 318 38.27 23.18 -12.05
C GLN A 318 38.54 22.18 -10.92
N ARG A 319 37.87 21.01 -10.87
CA ARG A 319 38.11 20.00 -9.82
C ARG A 319 39.56 19.52 -9.74
N ARG A 320 40.38 19.74 -10.77
CA ARG A 320 41.81 19.38 -10.78
C ARG A 320 42.69 20.31 -9.93
N TYR A 321 42.28 21.56 -9.70
CA TYR A 321 43.12 22.57 -9.05
C TYR A 321 42.37 23.48 -8.05
N SER A 322 41.08 23.71 -8.25
CA SER A 322 40.28 24.63 -7.44
C SER A 322 39.99 24.06 -6.06
N LYS A 323 40.19 24.88 -5.03
CA LYS A 323 39.82 24.56 -3.63
C LYS A 323 38.45 25.11 -3.23
N LYS A 324 37.71 25.74 -4.16
CA LYS A 324 36.38 26.31 -3.88
C LYS A 324 35.44 25.22 -3.33
N PRO A 325 34.64 25.50 -2.28
CA PRO A 325 33.76 24.50 -1.67
C PRO A 325 32.83 23.80 -2.67
N ILE A 326 32.15 24.57 -3.53
CA ILE A 326 31.23 24.02 -4.54
C ILE A 326 31.91 23.09 -5.55
N VAL A 327 33.16 23.38 -5.94
CA VAL A 327 33.92 22.55 -6.88
C VAL A 327 34.35 21.23 -6.21
N LYS A 328 34.75 21.27 -4.94
CA LYS A 328 35.04 20.05 -4.16
C LYS A 328 33.79 19.18 -4.00
N LEU A 329 32.66 19.81 -3.69
CA LEU A 329 31.37 19.14 -3.57
C LEU A 329 30.97 18.47 -4.90
N TRP A 330 31.07 19.20 -6.02
CA TRP A 330 30.85 18.67 -7.37
C TRP A 330 31.66 17.40 -7.65
N GLY A 331 32.96 17.42 -7.31
CA GLY A 331 33.85 16.26 -7.46
C GLY A 331 33.36 15.04 -6.66
N LYS A 332 33.05 15.25 -5.37
CA LYS A 332 32.55 14.17 -4.49
C LYS A 332 31.25 13.55 -5.02
N ILE A 333 30.26 14.38 -5.40
CA ILE A 333 28.98 13.91 -5.95
C ILE A 333 29.18 13.18 -7.26
N THR A 334 29.98 13.73 -8.17
CA THR A 334 30.27 13.12 -9.48
C THR A 334 30.87 11.73 -9.30
N ASP A 335 31.86 11.59 -8.43
CA ASP A 335 32.52 10.31 -8.19
C ASP A 335 31.56 9.31 -7.53
N ALA A 336 30.74 9.74 -6.57
CA ALA A 336 29.73 8.88 -5.92
C ALA A 336 28.64 8.41 -6.91
N ARG A 337 28.10 9.35 -7.70
CA ARG A 337 27.08 9.09 -8.73
C ARG A 337 27.61 8.15 -9.82
N ASN A 338 28.85 8.35 -10.29
CA ASN A 338 29.44 7.47 -11.30
C ASN A 338 29.67 6.06 -10.76
N ARG A 339 30.14 5.92 -9.51
CA ARG A 339 30.22 4.61 -8.85
C ARG A 339 28.85 3.92 -8.82
N ALA A 340 27.79 4.64 -8.42
CA ALA A 340 26.45 4.10 -8.39
C ALA A 340 25.90 3.75 -9.80
N GLY A 341 26.16 4.59 -10.79
CA GLY A 341 25.77 4.37 -12.19
C GLY A 341 26.44 3.14 -12.83
N HIS A 342 27.65 2.80 -12.39
CA HIS A 342 28.32 1.53 -12.73
C HIS A 342 27.97 0.39 -11.78
N ALA A 343 26.82 0.45 -11.10
CA ALA A 343 26.34 -0.56 -10.16
C ALA A 343 27.34 -0.93 -9.05
N LEU A 344 28.19 0.02 -8.64
CA LEU A 344 29.28 -0.17 -7.68
C LEU A 344 30.24 -1.31 -8.08
N MET A 345 30.39 -1.59 -9.38
CA MET A 345 31.20 -2.70 -9.91
C MET A 345 32.68 -2.52 -9.57
N LYS A 346 33.08 -3.06 -8.41
CA LYS A 346 34.44 -3.13 -7.90
C LYS A 346 34.67 -4.51 -7.28
N ARG A 347 35.94 -4.94 -7.24
CA ARG A 347 36.29 -6.18 -6.53
C ARG A 347 35.93 -6.01 -5.05
N PRO A 348 35.19 -6.95 -4.42
CA PRO A 348 34.88 -6.89 -3.01
C PRO A 348 36.18 -6.83 -2.19
N ASP A 349 36.32 -5.78 -1.39
CA ASP A 349 37.37 -5.62 -0.38
C ASP A 349 36.72 -5.32 0.98
N LYS A 350 37.54 -5.26 2.03
CA LYS A 350 37.04 -5.04 3.41
C LYS A 350 36.43 -3.64 3.62
N GLU A 351 36.60 -2.69 2.71
CA GLU A 351 36.10 -1.32 2.85
C GLU A 351 34.74 -1.08 2.17
N LEU A 352 34.31 -1.98 1.29
CA LEU A 352 33.01 -1.94 0.64
C LEU A 352 31.88 -2.22 1.64
N SER A 353 31.11 -1.18 1.96
CA SER A 353 29.95 -1.26 2.85
C SER A 353 28.80 -0.46 2.29
N ALA A 354 27.65 -1.13 2.05
CA ALA A 354 26.42 -0.48 1.59
C ALA A 354 25.98 0.63 2.57
N ASN A 355 26.06 0.38 3.88
CA ASN A 355 25.72 1.37 4.90
C ASN A 355 26.66 2.58 4.86
N LYS A 356 27.96 2.38 4.58
CA LYS A 356 28.91 3.49 4.40
C LYS A 356 28.56 4.31 3.16
N ALA A 357 28.20 3.67 2.04
CA ALA A 357 27.78 4.35 0.82
C ALA A 357 26.50 5.18 1.03
N ILE A 358 25.48 4.64 1.70
CA ILE A 358 24.25 5.38 2.02
C ILE A 358 24.55 6.60 2.91
N ARG A 359 25.39 6.43 3.95
CA ARG A 359 25.83 7.54 4.80
C ARG A 359 26.65 8.58 4.05
N GLU A 360 27.41 8.18 3.03
CA GLU A 360 28.12 9.11 2.14
C GLU A 360 27.10 10.00 1.39
N VAL A 361 26.04 9.42 0.83
CA VAL A 361 24.97 10.19 0.17
C VAL A 361 24.32 11.19 1.13
N ALA A 362 23.99 10.78 2.35
CA ALA A 362 23.42 11.68 3.36
C ALA A 362 24.32 12.89 3.65
N LYS A 363 25.63 12.67 3.82
CA LYS A 363 26.60 13.75 4.00
C LYS A 363 26.68 14.69 2.79
N LEU A 364 26.55 14.15 1.57
CA LEU A 364 26.56 14.97 0.36
C LEU A 364 25.30 15.82 0.25
N VAL A 365 24.14 15.33 0.68
CA VAL A 365 22.91 16.12 0.77
C VAL A 365 23.10 17.29 1.74
N GLU A 366 23.57 17.02 2.95
CA GLU A 366 23.85 18.05 3.98
C GLU A 366 24.89 19.08 3.51
N GLU A 367 25.99 18.62 2.90
CA GLU A 367 27.04 19.49 2.37
C GLU A 367 26.51 20.36 1.21
N THR A 368 25.61 19.83 0.38
CA THR A 368 24.95 20.59 -0.70
C THR A 368 24.06 21.69 -0.14
N GLU A 369 23.21 21.38 0.83
CA GLU A 369 22.34 22.37 1.49
C GLU A 369 23.15 23.50 2.13
N MET A 370 24.21 23.16 2.88
CA MET A 370 25.07 24.16 3.51
C MET A 370 25.82 25.05 2.53
N ILE A 371 26.33 24.49 1.42
CA ILE A 371 27.12 25.25 0.45
C ILE A 371 26.21 26.14 -0.41
N LEU A 372 25.11 25.59 -0.93
CA LEU A 372 24.22 26.34 -1.80
C LEU A 372 23.42 27.41 -1.04
N GLY A 373 22.99 27.12 0.20
CA GLY A 373 22.30 28.10 1.05
C GLY A 373 23.17 29.28 1.51
N ARG A 374 24.49 29.24 1.27
CA ARG A 374 25.43 30.34 1.53
C ARG A 374 25.86 31.09 0.27
N LEU A 375 25.38 30.65 -0.90
CA LEU A 375 25.64 31.39 -2.12
C LEU A 375 24.78 32.66 -2.09
N PRO A 376 25.40 33.84 -2.31
CA PRO A 376 24.69 35.10 -2.35
C PRO A 376 23.79 35.19 -3.59
#